data_AF-A0A7Y7BGJ9-F1
#
_entry.id   AF-A0A7Y7BGJ9-F1
#
_cell.length_a   1.000
_cell.length_b   1.000
_cell.length_c   1.000
_cell.angle_alpha   90.00
_cell.angle_beta   90.00
_cell.angle_gamma   90.00
#
_symmetry.space_group_name_H-M   'P 1'
#
loop_
_entity.id
_entity.type
_entity.pdbx_description
1 polymer ?
#
loop_
_entity_poly.entity_id
_entity_poly.type
_entity_poly.pdbx_seq_one_letter_code
_entity_poly.pdbx_strand_id
1 'polypeptide(L)'
;MFFQPIFYPEAMSSQDKITISGVVFHVEDTCRSLLHDYLNMLRKERRDEIREERVAELLLDELKEGGKQIVTEEQVQHLIQKTKHLQMPD
;
A
#
# COMPACT_ATOMS: atom_id res chain seq x y z
N MET A 1 -46.12 -8.06 -7.93
CA MET A 1 -44.83 -8.23 -7.23
C MET A 1 -43.73 -8.07 -8.27
N PHE A 2 -42.93 -7.02 -8.19
CA PHE A 2 -41.79 -6.80 -9.09
C PHE A 2 -40.52 -7.24 -8.35
N PHE A 3 -39.93 -8.35 -8.78
CA PHE A 3 -38.59 -8.73 -8.39
C PHE A 3 -37.63 -7.87 -9.21
N GLN A 4 -36.95 -6.94 -8.55
CA GLN A 4 -35.78 -6.29 -9.14
C GLN A 4 -34.58 -7.20 -8.89
N PRO A 5 -33.92 -7.75 -9.92
CA PRO A 5 -32.64 -8.41 -9.72
C PRO A 5 -31.65 -7.31 -9.31
N ILE A 6 -31.26 -7.31 -8.04
CA ILE A 6 -30.15 -6.50 -7.56
C ILE A 6 -28.91 -7.07 -8.26
N PHE A 7 -28.49 -6.40 -9.33
CA PHE A 7 -27.23 -6.65 -9.98
C PHE A 7 -26.15 -6.29 -8.96
N TYR A 8 -25.64 -7.29 -8.25
CA TYR A 8 -24.38 -7.18 -7.52
C TYR A 8 -23.30 -7.48 -8.55
N PRO A 9 -22.65 -6.48 -9.18
CA PRO A 9 -21.46 -6.77 -9.96
C PRO A 9 -20.44 -7.42 -9.02
N GLU A 10 -20.17 -8.69 -9.30
CA GLU A 10 -19.12 -9.49 -8.69
C GLU A 10 -17.79 -8.76 -8.78
N ALA A 11 -17.40 -8.15 -7.68
CA ALA A 11 -16.08 -8.23 -7.08
C ALA A 11 -16.13 -7.29 -5.88
N MET A 12 -16.39 -7.84 -4.70
CA MET A 12 -15.86 -7.20 -3.50
C MET A 12 -14.34 -7.16 -3.72
N SER A 13 -13.80 -6.06 -4.26
CA SER A 13 -12.39 -5.75 -4.04
C SER A 13 -12.28 -5.71 -2.53
N SER A 14 -11.81 -6.81 -1.93
CA SER A 14 -11.47 -6.86 -0.51
C SER A 14 -10.38 -5.82 -0.34
N GLN A 15 -10.80 -4.61 0.00
CA GLN A 15 -9.91 -3.54 0.36
C GLN A 15 -9.61 -3.75 1.84
N ASP A 16 -8.38 -4.11 2.11
CA ASP A 16 -7.91 -4.25 3.48
C ASP A 16 -7.31 -2.91 3.94
N LYS A 17 -7.15 -2.75 5.25
CA LYS A 17 -6.59 -1.54 5.83
C LYS A 17 -5.27 -1.87 6.49
N ILE A 18 -4.20 -1.24 6.03
CA ILE A 18 -2.89 -1.35 6.66
C ILE A 18 -2.55 -0.04 7.35
N THR A 19 -1.93 -0.12 8.52
CA THR A 19 -1.43 1.06 9.24
C THR A 19 0.10 1.07 9.15
N ILE A 20 0.66 2.13 8.57
CA ILE A 20 2.10 2.32 8.38
C ILE A 20 2.47 3.63 9.08
N SER A 21 3.37 3.59 10.08
CA SER A 21 3.75 4.75 10.88
C SER A 21 2.57 5.64 11.35
N GLY A 22 1.46 5.00 11.77
CA GLY A 22 0.25 5.70 12.23
C GLY A 22 -0.70 6.23 11.14
N VAL A 23 -0.36 6.05 9.86
CA VAL A 23 -1.23 6.40 8.72
C VAL A 23 -1.98 5.16 8.22
N VAL A 24 -3.29 5.28 8.03
CA VAL A 24 -4.14 4.20 7.53
C VAL A 24 -4.25 4.26 6.02
N PHE A 25 -3.86 3.20 5.34
CA PHE A 25 -3.95 3.04 3.89
C PHE A 25 -4.95 1.96 3.53
N HIS A 26 -5.74 2.22 2.50
CA HIS A 26 -6.59 1.22 1.85
C HIS A 26 -5.76 0.50 0.80
N VAL A 27 -5.64 -0.82 0.91
CA VAL A 27 -4.85 -1.67 0.01
C VAL A 27 -5.74 -2.72 -0.62
N GLU A 28 -5.45 -3.14 -1.84
CA GLU A 28 -6.04 -4.37 -2.36
C GLU A 28 -5.56 -5.59 -1.55
N ASP A 29 -6.43 -6.59 -1.38
CA ASP A 29 -6.17 -7.82 -0.60
C ASP A 29 -4.84 -8.50 -0.98
N THR A 30 -4.55 -8.57 -2.28
CA THR A 30 -3.32 -9.14 -2.84
C THR A 30 -2.07 -8.36 -2.44
N CYS A 31 -2.20 -7.05 -2.28
CA CYS A 31 -1.12 -6.12 -1.98
C CYS A 31 -0.82 -6.05 -0.49
N ARG A 32 -1.83 -6.34 0.35
CA ARG A 32 -1.71 -6.33 1.81
C ARG A 32 -0.53 -7.17 2.29
N SER A 33 -0.44 -8.41 1.83
CA SER A 33 0.62 -9.34 2.25
C SER A 33 2.00 -8.85 1.81
N LEU A 34 2.11 -8.30 0.60
CA LEU A 34 3.34 -7.75 0.04
C LEU A 34 3.84 -6.53 0.82
N LEU A 35 2.95 -5.57 1.08
CA LEU A 35 3.26 -4.39 1.88
C LEU A 35 3.60 -4.76 3.32
N HIS A 36 2.82 -5.67 3.92
CA HIS A 36 3.06 -6.11 5.28
C HIS A 36 4.41 -6.83 5.42
N ASP A 37 4.78 -7.69 4.47
CA ASP A 37 6.07 -8.37 4.47
C ASP A 37 7.23 -7.40 4.28
N TYR A 38 7.08 -6.43 3.35
CA TYR A 38 8.07 -5.38 3.11
C TYR A 38 8.30 -4.49 4.35
N LEU A 39 7.22 -4.05 5.00
CA LEU A 39 7.30 -3.28 6.24
C LEU A 39 7.93 -4.11 7.37
N ASN A 40 7.58 -5.38 7.47
CA ASN A 40 8.15 -6.27 8.47
C ASN A 40 9.65 -6.52 8.23
N MET A 41 10.08 -6.60 6.96
CA MET A 41 11.49 -6.66 6.58
C MET A 41 12.23 -5.40 7.03
N LEU A 42 11.68 -4.21 6.75
CA LEU A 42 12.24 -2.93 7.18
C LEU A 42 12.36 -2.82 8.71
N ARG A 43 11.32 -3.24 9.44
CA ARG A 43 11.33 -3.31 10.93
C ARG A 43 12.40 -4.27 11.45
N LYS A 44 12.54 -5.44 10.80
CA LYS A 44 13.48 -6.49 11.20
C LYS A 44 14.93 -6.10 10.98
N GLU A 45 15.22 -5.26 9.98
CA GLU A 45 16.57 -4.72 9.77
C GLU A 45 17.05 -3.81 10.91
N ARG A 46 16.22 -3.51 11.93
CA ARG A 46 16.57 -2.79 13.17
C ARG A 46 17.36 -1.49 12.97
N ARG A 47 17.33 -0.91 11.76
CA ARG A 47 18.19 0.22 11.43
C ARG A 47 17.48 1.56 11.51
N ASP A 48 16.20 1.67 11.19
CA ASP A 48 15.59 3.00 11.15
C ASP A 48 14.06 2.95 11.19
N GLU A 49 13.45 3.40 12.29
CA GLU A 49 12.04 3.87 12.29
C GLU A 49 11.85 4.97 11.21
N ILE A 50 12.92 5.73 10.93
CA ILE A 50 13.00 6.74 9.88
C ILE A 50 12.66 6.15 8.49
N ARG A 51 12.97 4.86 8.24
CA ARG A 51 12.67 4.20 6.96
C ARG A 51 11.18 3.87 6.82
N GLU A 52 10.50 3.49 7.90
CA GLU A 52 9.06 3.24 7.86
C GLU A 52 8.28 4.54 7.62
N GLU A 53 8.68 5.61 8.28
CA GLU A 53 8.07 6.94 8.10
C GLU A 53 8.22 7.43 6.66
N ARG A 54 9.42 7.32 6.07
CA ARG A 54 9.65 7.65 4.66
C ARG A 54 8.84 6.79 3.69
N VAL A 55 8.64 5.51 4.01
CA VAL A 55 7.80 4.62 3.21
C VAL A 55 6.34 5.07 3.24
N ALA A 56 5.82 5.45 4.41
CA ALA A 56 4.48 6.00 4.52
C ALA A 56 4.33 7.31 3.74
N GLU A 57 5.31 8.22 3.83
CA GLU A 57 5.32 9.48 3.08
C GLU A 57 5.34 9.25 1.56
N LEU A 58 6.24 8.37 1.07
CA LEU A 58 6.31 8.03 -0.35
C LEU A 58 5.01 7.39 -0.84
N LEU A 59 4.41 6.49 -0.05
CA LEU A 59 3.15 5.85 -0.41
C LEU A 59 2.01 6.87 -0.48
N LEU A 60 1.98 7.84 0.45
CA LEU A 60 1.01 8.95 0.42
C LEU A 60 1.19 9.83 -0.81
N ASP A 61 2.44 10.14 -1.17
CA ASP A 61 2.76 10.99 -2.31
C ASP A 61 2.33 10.32 -3.62
N GLU A 62 2.64 9.03 -3.78
CA GLU A 62 2.20 8.22 -4.93
C GLU A 62 0.67 8.16 -5.07
N LEU A 63 -0.05 8.01 -3.95
CA LEU A 63 -1.52 8.01 -3.95
C LEU A 63 -2.09 9.38 -4.32
N LYS A 64 -1.49 10.46 -3.81
CA LYS A 64 -1.88 11.85 -4.14
C LYS A 64 -1.61 12.17 -5.61
N GLU A 65 -0.44 11.82 -6.12
CA GLU A 65 -0.04 12.06 -7.52
C GLU A 65 -0.92 11.26 -8.48
N GLY A 66 -1.23 10.00 -8.16
CA GLY A 66 -2.14 9.18 -8.94
C GLY A 66 -3.63 9.53 -8.78
N GLY A 67 -3.99 10.40 -7.82
CA GLY A 67 -5.39 10.65 -7.44
C GLY A 67 -6.13 9.40 -6.94
N LYS A 68 -5.38 8.37 -6.52
CA LYS A 68 -5.90 7.07 -6.09
C LYS A 68 -5.99 7.06 -4.57
N GLN A 69 -7.10 6.55 -4.02
CA GLN A 69 -7.25 6.35 -2.57
C GLN A 69 -6.89 4.92 -2.14
N ILE A 70 -6.66 4.03 -3.11
CA ILE A 70 -6.41 2.61 -2.91
C ILE A 70 -5.03 2.30 -3.47
N VAL A 71 -4.23 1.64 -2.65
CA VAL A 71 -2.92 1.14 -3.02
C VAL A 71 -3.10 -0.17 -3.78
N THR A 72 -2.70 -0.13 -5.05
CA THR A 72 -2.69 -1.28 -5.95
C THR A 72 -1.27 -1.85 -6.06
N GLU A 73 -1.12 -3.02 -6.69
CA GLU A 73 0.18 -3.70 -6.80
C GLU A 73 1.22 -2.84 -7.53
N GLU A 74 0.78 -2.13 -8.56
CA GLU A 74 1.58 -1.15 -9.31
C GLU A 74 2.21 -0.11 -8.38
N GLN A 75 1.41 0.48 -7.47
CA GLN A 75 1.90 1.48 -6.52
C GLN A 75 2.89 0.88 -5.52
N VAL A 76 2.65 -0.35 -5.07
CA VAL A 76 3.56 -1.06 -4.15
C VAL A 76 4.89 -1.35 -4.84
N GLN A 77 4.87 -1.84 -6.08
CA GLN A 77 6.08 -2.10 -6.85
C GLN A 77 6.87 -0.82 -7.14
N HIS A 78 6.18 0.25 -7.53
CA HIS A 78 6.78 1.58 -7.73
C HIS A 78 7.45 2.07 -6.44
N LEU A 79 6.77 1.93 -5.31
CA LEU A 79 7.34 2.28 -4.01
C LEU A 79 8.60 1.46 -3.69
N ILE A 80 8.54 0.14 -3.84
CA ILE A 80 9.70 -0.75 -3.59
C ILE A 80 10.88 -0.40 -4.49
N GLN A 81 10.63 -0.05 -5.76
CA GLN A 81 11.69 0.41 -6.66
C GLN A 81 12.28 1.75 -6.19
N LYS A 82 11.45 2.75 -5.89
CA LYS A 82 11.93 4.05 -5.39
C LYS A 82 12.73 3.92 -4.10
N THR A 83 12.29 3.11 -3.16
CA THR A 83 12.99 2.90 -1.88
C THR A 83 14.28 2.07 -2.04
N LYS A 84 14.32 1.13 -2.99
CA LYS A 84 15.56 0.40 -3.34
C LYS A 84 16.60 1.32 -3.98
N HIS A 85 16.18 2.23 -4.87
CA HIS A 85 17.05 3.25 -5.43
C HIS A 85 17.55 4.24 -4.37
N LEU A 86 16.75 4.53 -3.35
CA LEU A 86 17.16 5.37 -2.22
C LEU A 86 18.25 4.74 -1.34
N GLN A 87 18.44 3.41 -1.38
CA GLN A 87 19.44 2.70 -0.56
C GLN A 87 20.85 2.72 -1.13
N MET A 88 21.06 3.21 -2.35
CA MET A 88 22.39 3.42 -2.92
C MET A 88 22.74 4.92 -2.86
N PRO A 89 23.52 5.38 -1.86
CA PRO A 89 24.37 6.54 -2.08
C PRO A 89 25.51 6.13 -3.04
N ASP A 90 25.87 7.06 -3.92
CA ASP A 90 27.05 7.03 -4.82
C ASP A 90 28.31 6.44 -4.14
#